data_AF-A0A7V4WX30-F1
#
_entry.id   AF-A0A7V4WX30-F1
#
_cell.length_a   1.000
_cell.length_b   1.000
_cell.length_c   1.000
_cell.angle_alpha   90.00
_cell.angle_beta   90.00
_cell.angle_gamma   90.00
#
_symmetry.space_group_name_H-M   'P 1'
#
loop_
_entity.id
_entity.type
_entity.pdbx_description
1 polymer ?
#
loop_
_entity_poly.entity_id
_entity_poly.type
_entity_poly.pdbx_seq_one_letter_code
_entity_poly.pdbx_strand_id
1 'polypeptide(L)'
;MNWYQLGIKEVFNKLNASENGLSNKQARERLLQFGHNKLAVEEGISKLKIFFHQFTSPLIYILLVAGIATLLLKEYIDSSVIFAVVILNAIIGYFQ
;
A
#
# COMPACT_ATOMS: atom_id res chain seq x y z
N MET A 1 3.33 -26.81 -9.49
CA MET A 1 4.37 -27.87 -9.52
C MET A 1 4.47 -28.43 -8.11
N ASN A 2 4.19 -29.72 -7.90
CA ASN A 2 4.10 -30.32 -6.56
C ASN A 2 5.47 -30.77 -6.06
N TRP A 3 6.33 -29.81 -5.71
CA TRP A 3 7.70 -30.08 -5.24
C TRP A 3 7.76 -31.07 -4.05
N TYR A 4 6.73 -31.03 -3.20
CA TYR A 4 6.60 -31.87 -2.01
C TYR A 4 6.37 -33.36 -2.30
N GLN A 5 6.12 -33.75 -3.55
CA GLN A 5 5.91 -35.15 -3.96
C GLN A 5 7.17 -35.79 -4.56
N LEU A 6 8.22 -35.00 -4.82
CA LEU A 6 9.42 -35.47 -5.52
C LEU A 6 10.41 -36.10 -4.55
N GLY A 7 11.10 -37.15 -5.02
CA GLY A 7 12.21 -37.74 -4.28
C GLY A 7 13.45 -36.83 -4.27
N ILE A 8 14.31 -36.95 -3.26
CA ILE A 8 15.52 -36.11 -3.11
C ILE A 8 16.39 -36.09 -4.37
N LYS A 9 16.62 -37.25 -5.01
CA LYS A 9 17.41 -37.35 -6.25
C LYS A 9 16.78 -36.58 -7.41
N GLU A 10 15.45 -36.60 -7.52
CA GLU A 10 14.72 -35.87 -8.55
C GLU A 10 14.76 -34.37 -8.32
N VAL A 11 14.67 -33.94 -7.05
CA VAL A 11 14.82 -32.55 -6.65
C VAL A 11 16.22 -32.03 -7.00
N PHE A 12 17.28 -32.79 -6.68
CA PHE A 12 18.65 -32.42 -7.04
C PHE A 12 18.87 -32.31 -8.55
N ASN A 13 18.33 -33.27 -9.32
CA ASN A 13 18.40 -33.22 -10.79
C ASN A 13 17.63 -32.01 -11.35
N LYS A 14 16.40 -31.75 -10.88
CA LYS A 14 15.60 -30.60 -11.35
C LYS A 14 16.21 -29.27 -10.98
N LEU A 15 16.78 -29.16 -9.79
CA LEU A 15 17.41 -27.93 -9.31
C LEU A 15 18.86 -27.80 -9.79
N ASN A 16 19.46 -28.80 -10.43
CA ASN A 16 20.89 -28.87 -10.71
C ASN A 16 21.73 -28.51 -9.46
N ALA A 17 21.43 -29.22 -8.37
CA ALA A 17 22.03 -29.04 -7.06
C ALA A 17 22.57 -30.37 -6.53
N SER A 18 23.37 -30.33 -5.47
CA SER A 18 23.95 -31.51 -4.83
C SER A 18 23.77 -31.45 -3.32
N GLU A 19 24.10 -32.54 -2.62
CA GLU A 19 24.12 -32.57 -1.15
C GLU A 19 25.11 -31.54 -0.55
N ASN A 20 26.17 -31.22 -1.27
CA ASN A 20 27.14 -30.17 -0.89
C ASN A 20 26.65 -28.76 -1.25
N GLY A 21 25.42 -28.62 -1.74
CA GLY A 21 24.82 -27.36 -2.14
C GLY A 21 25.22 -26.92 -3.55
N LEU A 22 25.23 -25.59 -3.74
CA LEU A 22 25.54 -24.92 -5.00
C LEU A 22 26.93 -24.31 -4.96
N SER A 23 27.61 -24.28 -6.11
CA SER A 23 28.83 -23.47 -6.22
C SER A 23 28.53 -21.98 -6.16
N ASN A 24 29.51 -21.17 -5.74
CA ASN A 24 29.39 -19.71 -5.71
C ASN A 24 29.01 -19.12 -7.08
N LYS A 25 29.51 -19.70 -8.18
CA LYS A 25 29.16 -19.28 -9.54
C LYS A 25 27.68 -19.52 -9.82
N GLN A 26 27.18 -20.73 -9.56
CA GLN A 26 25.77 -21.09 -9.78
C GLN A 26 24.83 -20.30 -8.86
N ALA A 27 25.23 -20.03 -7.62
CA ALA A 27 24.45 -19.20 -6.70
C ALA A 27 24.33 -17.77 -7.23
N ARG A 28 25.42 -17.18 -7.75
CA ARG A 28 25.42 -15.84 -8.34
C ARG A 28 24.61 -15.76 -9.63
N GLU A 29 24.71 -16.76 -10.51
CA GLU A 29 23.89 -16.85 -11.73
C GLU A 29 22.40 -16.93 -11.40
N ARG A 30 22.02 -17.77 -10.42
CA ARG A 30 20.63 -17.85 -9.95
C ARG A 30 20.15 -16.55 -9.31
N LEU A 31 21.00 -15.84 -8.56
CA LEU A 31 20.63 -14.55 -7.97
C LEU A 31 20.36 -13.49 -9.05
N LEU A 32 21.10 -13.51 -10.17
CA LEU A 32 20.84 -12.63 -11.30
C LEU A 32 19.56 -13.00 -12.05
N GLN A 33 19.26 -14.30 -12.17
CA GLN A 33 18.08 -14.79 -12.89
C GLN A 33 16.77 -14.62 -12.09
N PHE A 34 16.78 -14.98 -10.81
CA PHE A 34 15.57 -15.02 -9.97
C PHE A 34 15.43 -13.80 -9.06
N GLY A 35 16.50 -12.99 -8.93
CA GLY A 35 16.54 -11.91 -7.97
C GLY A 35 16.72 -12.40 -6.54
N HIS A 36 16.68 -11.46 -5.60
CA HIS A 36 16.75 -11.78 -4.18
C HIS A 36 15.44 -12.42 -3.73
N ASN A 37 15.53 -13.44 -2.87
CA ASN A 37 14.36 -14.00 -2.19
C ASN A 37 13.88 -13.05 -1.09
N LYS A 38 13.37 -11.90 -1.50
CA LYS A 38 12.74 -10.90 -0.65
C LYS A 38 11.39 -10.54 -1.24
N LEU A 39 10.39 -10.45 -0.38
CA LEU A 39 9.10 -9.92 -0.78
C LEU A 39 9.29 -8.45 -1.20
N ALA A 40 8.56 -8.05 -2.24
CA ALA A 40 8.49 -6.64 -2.59
C ALA A 40 7.96 -5.90 -1.36
N VAL A 41 8.71 -4.92 -0.89
CA VAL A 41 8.21 -3.98 0.10
C VAL A 41 7.25 -3.09 -0.66
N GLU A 42 5.95 -3.16 -0.34
CA GLU A 42 5.01 -2.17 -0.86
C GLU A 42 5.52 -0.78 -0.46
N GLU A 43 5.63 0.10 -1.45
CA GLU A 43 5.93 1.50 -1.18
C GLU A 43 4.84 2.01 -0.23
N GLY A 44 5.23 2.39 0.98
CA GLY A 44 4.29 2.95 1.95
C GLY A 44 3.52 4.10 1.30
N ILE A 45 2.20 4.08 1.43
CA ILE A 45 1.36 5.13 0.87
C ILE A 45 1.83 6.46 1.48
N SER A 46 2.25 7.40 0.63
CA SER A 46 2.70 8.72 1.08
C SER A 46 1.61 9.38 1.94
N LYS A 47 1.99 9.89 3.11
CA LYS A 47 1.04 10.53 4.05
C LYS A 47 0.25 11.69 3.41
N LEU A 48 0.88 12.42 2.48
CA LEU A 48 0.20 13.45 1.68
C LEU A 48 -0.87 12.86 0.76
N LYS A 49 -0.63 11.67 0.20
CA LYS A 49 -1.61 10.98 -0.65
C LYS A 49 -2.83 10.54 0.16
N ILE A 50 -2.65 10.12 1.41
CA ILE A 50 -3.75 9.78 2.33
C ILE A 50 -4.58 11.04 2.64
N PHE A 51 -3.93 12.17 2.94
CA PHE A 51 -4.61 13.45 3.17
C PHE A 51 -5.50 13.87 2.00
N PHE A 52 -4.97 13.87 0.77
CA PHE A 52 -5.77 14.22 -0.41
C PHE A 52 -6.85 13.19 -0.74
N HIS A 53 -6.63 11.91 -0.43
CA HIS A 53 -7.64 10.88 -0.62
C HIS A 53 -8.88 11.12 0.25
N GLN A 54 -8.73 11.74 1.43
CA GLN A 54 -9.85 12.03 2.31
C GLN A 54 -10.89 12.95 1.63
N PHE A 55 -10.43 13.92 0.83
CA PHE A 55 -11.29 14.81 0.04
C PHE A 55 -12.01 14.12 -1.13
N THR A 56 -11.66 12.86 -1.45
CA THR A 56 -12.34 12.09 -2.50
C THR A 56 -13.55 11.30 -1.99
N SER A 57 -13.82 11.35 -0.68
CA SER A 57 -14.99 10.70 -0.09
C SER A 57 -16.30 11.41 -0.50
N PRO A 58 -17.33 10.67 -0.96
CA PRO A 58 -18.65 11.22 -1.27
C PRO A 58 -19.24 12.05 -0.13
N LEU A 59 -18.99 11.65 1.12
CA LEU A 59 -19.47 12.36 2.31
C LEU A 59 -18.80 13.73 2.46
N ILE A 60 -17.51 13.86 2.15
CA ILE A 60 -16.82 15.15 2.22
C ILE A 60 -17.34 16.10 1.14
N TYR A 61 -17.64 15.60 -0.07
CA TYR A 61 -18.27 16.44 -1.08
C TYR A 61 -19.63 16.98 -0.63
N ILE A 62 -20.45 16.16 0.01
CA ILE A 62 -21.74 16.60 0.56
C ILE A 62 -21.52 17.70 1.61
N LEU A 63 -20.57 17.52 2.53
CA LEU A 63 -20.25 18.50 3.57
C LEU A 63 -19.69 19.81 2.98
N LEU A 64 -18.83 19.73 1.97
CA LEU A 64 -18.28 20.91 1.30
C LEU A 64 -19.38 21.69 0.58
N VAL A 65 -20.28 21.01 -0.14
CA VAL A 65 -21.42 21.64 -0.80
C VAL A 65 -22.36 22.27 0.22
N ALA A 66 -22.67 21.58 1.32
CA ALA A 66 -23.49 22.11 2.41
C ALA A 66 -22.83 23.35 3.04
N GLY A 67 -21.53 23.28 3.38
CA GLY A 67 -20.79 24.39 3.96
C GLY A 67 -20.74 25.62 3.05
N ILE A 68 -20.57 25.43 1.74
CA ILE A 68 -20.63 26.51 0.74
C ILE A 68 -22.05 27.09 0.67
N ALA A 69 -23.08 26.26 0.62
CA ALA A 69 -24.47 26.73 0.58
C ALA A 69 -24.83 27.57 1.82
N THR A 70 -24.49 27.08 3.01
CA THR A 70 -24.67 27.79 4.30
C THR A 70 -23.88 29.10 4.35
N LEU A 71 -22.66 29.11 3.81
CA LEU A 71 -21.85 30.33 3.71
C LEU A 71 -22.50 31.38 2.80
N LEU A 72 -23.08 30.95 1.66
CA LEU A 72 -23.82 31.84 0.75
C LEU A 72 -25.10 32.41 1.39
N LEU A 73 -25.72 31.65 2.31
CA LEU A 73 -26.83 32.12 3.14
C LEU A 73 -26.40 33.08 4.26
N LYS A 74 -25.09 33.37 4.38
CA LYS A 74 -24.48 34.20 5.44
C LYS A 74 -24.67 33.61 6.85
N GLU A 75 -24.88 32.30 6.95
CA GLU A 75 -24.91 31.56 8.20
C GLU A 75 -23.46 31.21 8.60
N TYR A 76 -22.73 32.21 9.10
CA TYR A 76 -21.30 32.07 9.41
C TYR A 76 -21.03 31.06 10.53
N ILE A 77 -21.92 30.95 11.52
CA ILE A 77 -21.77 30.00 12.62
C ILE A 77 -21.87 28.57 12.07
N ASP A 78 -22.94 28.25 11.35
CA ASP A 78 -23.19 26.90 10.86
C ASP A 78 -22.15 26.48 9.81
N SER A 79 -21.79 27.38 8.89
CA SER A 79 -20.71 27.10 7.92
C SER A 79 -19.37 26.87 8.62
N SER A 80 -19.04 27.63 9.67
CA SER A 80 -17.80 27.42 10.43
C SER A 80 -17.74 26.05 11.10
N VAL A 81 -18.86 25.55 11.63
CA VAL A 81 -18.95 24.22 12.24
C VAL A 81 -18.73 23.13 11.20
N ILE A 82 -19.36 23.25 10.03
CA ILE A 82 -19.19 22.29 8.93
C ILE A 82 -17.72 22.24 8.47
N PHE A 83 -17.10 23.39 8.24
CA PHE A 83 -15.69 23.45 7.84
C PHE A 83 -14.75 22.89 8.93
N ALA A 84 -15.02 23.17 10.21
CA ALA A 84 -14.24 22.63 11.32
C ALA A 84 -14.30 21.09 11.34
N VAL A 85 -15.48 20.49 11.12
CA VAL A 85 -15.64 19.03 11.04
C VAL A 85 -14.88 18.44 9.86
N VAL A 86 -14.91 19.08 8.69
CA VAL A 86 -14.16 18.62 7.50
C VAL A 86 -12.65 18.66 7.76
N ILE A 87 -12.14 19.74 8.35
CA ILE A 87 -10.72 19.88 8.71
C ILE A 87 -10.32 18.84 9.75
N LEU A 88 -11.12 18.64 10.79
CA LEU A 88 -10.87 17.64 11.81
C LEU A 88 -10.79 16.22 11.21
N ASN A 89 -11.73 15.88 10.32
CA ASN A 89 -11.74 14.59 9.63
C ASN A 89 -10.51 14.40 8.73
N ALA A 90 -10.01 15.46 8.09
CA ALA A 90 -8.78 15.42 7.30
C ALA A 90 -7.53 15.20 8.19
N ILE A 91 -7.49 15.81 9.37
CA ILE A 91 -6.40 15.64 10.34
C ILE A 91 -6.42 14.22 10.93
N ILE A 92 -7.57 13.75 11.42
CA ILE A 92 -7.71 12.40 11.97
C ILE A 92 -7.34 11.36 10.90
N GLY A 93 -7.85 11.51 9.68
CA GLY A 93 -7.53 10.61 8.56
C GLY A 93 -6.07 10.66 8.11
N TYR A 94 -5.33 11.74 8.38
CA TYR A 94 -3.89 11.81 8.11
C TYR A 94 -3.06 11.03 9.13
N PHE A 95 -3.53 10.92 10.38
CA PHE A 95 -2.83 10.21 11.46
C PHE A 95 -3.26 8.75 11.63
N GLN A 96 -4.40 8.35 11.06
CA GLN A 96 -4.92 6.98 11.05
C GLN A 96 -4.29 6.13 9.94
#